data_AF-A0A9D9Y8W3-F1
#
_entry.id   AF-A0A9D9Y8W3-F1
#
_cell.length_a   1.000
_cell.length_b   1.000
_cell.length_c   1.000
_cell.angle_alpha   90.00
_cell.angle_beta   90.00
_cell.angle_gamma   90.00
#
_symmetry.space_group_name_H-M   'P 1'
#
loop_
_entity.id
_entity.type
_entity.pdbx_description
1 polymer ?
#
loop_
_entity_poly.entity_id
_entity_poly.type
_entity_poly.pdbx_seq_one_letter_code
_entity_poly.pdbx_strand_id
1 'polypeptide(L)'
;QSEPENCGLLWVTNWEVHYFGKDTIISDKRYKPIIIGNLKIDNEIGKVYKPYTIINSTIAGYFREEIAEKKIYMLPTDNFFNPCDEEFEFLLFDYSLKRGDSINQFVGKLIGAGYFTESYSYIDSIVEKIYIDGKLTRFFYTFGAFRPCGLVLQRVGALVEGFGFEDGPIYGWHNREFIDYCEGTFEQCNIISSTKDINSSVHFPILSPNPVNEYLKIISVENFENVHIYNTSGKLILVSYNEQINVSDFIPGLYIATIFTAGKTFNLRFVKI
;
A
#
# COMPACT_ATOMS: atom_id res chain seq x y z
N GLN A 1 17.53 -9.90 -22.83
CA GLN A 1 18.12 -10.85 -21.87
C GLN A 1 19.35 -10.19 -21.27
N SER A 2 19.22 -9.66 -20.06
CA SER A 2 20.32 -9.12 -19.25
C SER A 2 20.31 -9.90 -17.94
N GLU A 3 21.50 -10.24 -17.45
CA GLU A 3 21.77 -11.28 -16.47
C GLU A 3 20.97 -11.19 -15.16
N PRO A 4 20.56 -12.34 -14.56
CA PRO A 4 19.92 -12.39 -13.24
C PRO A 4 20.85 -11.98 -12.09
N GLU A 5 22.16 -11.88 -12.31
CA GLU A 5 23.17 -11.64 -11.27
C GLU A 5 23.13 -10.23 -10.66
N ASN A 6 22.47 -9.26 -11.30
CA ASN A 6 22.53 -7.86 -10.84
C ASN A 6 21.28 -7.39 -10.05
N CYS A 7 20.20 -8.18 -10.01
CA CYS A 7 18.97 -7.70 -9.40
C CYS A 7 19.00 -7.70 -7.86
N GLY A 8 19.65 -8.69 -7.23
CA GLY A 8 19.85 -8.67 -5.78
C GLY A 8 20.65 -7.44 -5.33
N LEU A 9 21.61 -7.00 -6.15
CA LEU A 9 22.37 -5.77 -5.94
C LEU A 9 21.46 -4.54 -6.12
N LEU A 10 20.72 -4.46 -7.24
CA LEU A 10 19.76 -3.37 -7.49
C LEU A 10 18.71 -3.23 -6.39
N TRP A 11 18.29 -4.34 -5.76
CA TRP A 11 17.39 -4.33 -4.62
C TRP A 11 18.02 -3.65 -3.39
N VAL A 12 19.32 -3.80 -3.14
CA VAL A 12 19.97 -3.16 -1.99
C VAL A 12 20.61 -1.80 -2.32
N THR A 13 20.81 -1.48 -3.60
CA THR A 13 21.49 -0.26 -4.06
C THR A 13 20.56 0.76 -4.72
N ASN A 14 19.30 0.43 -4.99
CA ASN A 14 18.31 1.39 -5.49
C ASN A 14 17.05 1.33 -4.64
N TRP A 15 16.60 2.50 -4.19
CA TRP A 15 15.34 2.67 -3.46
C TRP A 15 14.53 3.75 -4.17
N GLU A 16 13.26 3.45 -4.41
CA GLU A 16 12.34 4.34 -5.10
C GLU A 16 11.11 4.60 -4.22
N VAL A 17 10.61 5.84 -4.25
CA VAL A 17 9.29 6.21 -3.74
C VAL A 17 8.38 6.53 -4.90
N HIS A 18 7.12 6.14 -4.77
CA HIS A 18 6.08 6.45 -5.73
C HIS A 18 5.10 7.40 -5.08
N TYR A 19 4.79 8.52 -5.72
CA TYR A 19 3.84 9.49 -5.22
C TYR A 19 3.10 10.19 -6.36
N PHE A 20 1.98 10.83 -6.04
CA PHE A 20 1.21 11.58 -7.01
C PHE A 20 1.64 13.04 -7.02
N GLY A 21 1.86 13.60 -8.21
CA GLY A 21 2.06 15.03 -8.39
C GLY A 21 0.73 15.79 -8.48
N LYS A 22 0.85 17.09 -8.77
CA LYS A 22 -0.32 17.97 -8.92
C LYS A 22 -1.13 17.61 -10.16
N ASP A 23 -2.46 17.76 -10.04
CA ASP A 23 -3.38 17.60 -11.16
C ASP A 23 -2.93 18.43 -12.37
N THR A 24 -3.08 17.86 -13.56
CA THR A 24 -2.76 18.49 -14.83
C THR A 24 -3.88 18.26 -15.84
N ILE A 25 -3.91 19.06 -16.89
CA ILE A 25 -4.85 18.91 -18.01
C ILE A 25 -4.03 18.55 -19.25
N ILE A 26 -4.40 17.45 -19.89
CA ILE A 26 -3.81 17.00 -21.16
C ILE A 26 -4.98 16.73 -22.10
N SER A 27 -5.00 17.40 -23.26
CA SER A 27 -6.06 17.23 -24.25
C SER A 27 -7.48 17.29 -23.67
N ASP A 28 -7.76 18.34 -22.88
CA ASP A 28 -9.04 18.62 -22.20
C ASP A 28 -9.52 17.59 -21.17
N LYS A 29 -8.67 16.62 -20.81
CA LYS A 29 -8.92 15.66 -19.73
C LYS A 29 -8.05 15.97 -18.53
N ARG A 30 -8.58 15.77 -17.33
CA ARG A 30 -7.84 15.91 -16.07
C ARG A 30 -7.08 14.63 -15.77
N TYR A 31 -5.80 14.78 -15.42
CA TYR A 31 -4.92 13.70 -15.04
C TYR A 31 -4.16 14.01 -13.75
N LYS A 32 -3.62 12.96 -13.15
CA LYS A 32 -2.70 13.01 -12.02
C LYS A 32 -1.38 12.33 -12.40
N PRO A 33 -0.26 13.05 -12.41
CA PRO A 33 1.02 12.43 -12.71
C PRO A 33 1.43 11.50 -11.56
N ILE A 34 1.92 10.31 -11.90
CA ILE A 34 2.66 9.45 -10.99
C ILE A 34 4.13 9.77 -11.14
N ILE A 35 4.75 10.04 -10.02
CA ILE A 35 6.15 10.40 -9.93
C ILE A 35 6.89 9.28 -9.22
N ILE A 36 7.99 8.86 -9.84
CA ILE A 36 8.97 7.95 -9.24
C ILE A 36 10.15 8.81 -8.77
N GLY A 37 10.40 8.82 -7.47
CA GLY A 37 11.51 9.51 -6.84
C GLY A 37 12.59 8.52 -6.41
N ASN A 38 13.82 8.70 -6.89
CA ASN A 38 14.97 7.90 -6.44
C ASN A 38 15.49 8.44 -5.10
N LEU A 39 15.67 7.55 -4.12
CA LEU A 39 16.11 7.91 -2.78
C LEU A 39 17.63 7.90 -2.64
N LYS A 40 18.13 8.79 -1.79
CA LYS A 40 19.50 8.74 -1.29
C LYS A 40 19.63 7.61 -0.28
N ILE A 41 20.51 6.68 -0.60
CA ILE A 41 20.89 5.57 0.28
C ILE A 41 22.03 6.08 1.17
N ASP A 42 21.96 5.75 2.45
CA ASP A 42 23.03 6.04 3.40
C ASP A 42 24.22 5.08 3.15
N ASN A 43 25.35 5.33 3.80
CA ASN A 43 26.56 4.50 3.65
C ASN A 43 26.36 3.05 4.13
N GLU A 44 25.27 2.75 4.85
CA GLU A 44 24.83 1.39 5.14
C GLU A 44 23.98 0.84 3.98
N ILE A 45 24.56 -0.08 3.20
CA ILE A 45 23.91 -0.74 2.06
C ILE A 45 22.48 -1.16 2.42
N GLY A 46 21.51 -0.73 1.61
CA GLY A 46 20.12 -1.15 1.72
C GLY A 46 19.29 -0.49 2.81
N LYS A 47 19.80 0.56 3.49
CA LYS A 47 18.98 1.32 4.44
C LYS A 47 18.68 2.73 3.95
N VAL A 48 17.40 3.07 4.05
CA VAL A 48 16.86 4.41 3.89
C VAL A 48 16.13 4.79 5.18
N TYR A 49 16.27 6.03 5.63
CA TYR A 49 15.66 6.51 6.87
C TYR A 49 14.70 7.66 6.59
N LYS A 50 13.59 7.70 7.35
CA LYS A 50 12.68 8.84 7.38
C LYS A 50 13.34 10.02 8.13
N PRO A 51 13.18 11.27 7.66
CA PRO A 51 12.54 11.67 6.40
C PRO A 51 13.44 11.35 5.20
N TYR A 52 12.84 10.83 4.12
CA TYR A 52 13.61 10.44 2.94
C TYR A 52 14.15 11.65 2.19
N THR A 53 15.31 11.43 1.55
CA THR A 53 15.92 12.41 0.66
C THR A 53 15.79 11.92 -0.77
N ILE A 54 14.94 12.58 -1.57
CA ILE A 54 14.78 12.29 -3.01
C ILE A 54 15.91 12.98 -3.77
N ILE A 55 16.71 12.22 -4.52
CA ILE A 55 17.82 12.74 -5.33
C ILE A 55 17.32 13.28 -6.67
N ASN A 56 16.43 12.54 -7.31
CA ASN A 56 15.82 12.91 -8.57
C ASN A 56 14.41 12.31 -8.66
N SER A 57 13.59 12.85 -9.55
CA SER A 57 12.25 12.35 -9.79
C SER A 57 11.90 12.38 -11.28
N THR A 58 11.05 11.47 -11.70
CA THR A 58 10.56 11.37 -13.09
C THR A 58 9.07 11.08 -13.11
N ILE A 59 8.36 11.60 -14.11
CA ILE A 59 6.95 11.28 -14.31
C ILE A 59 6.86 9.95 -15.06
N ALA A 60 6.32 8.94 -14.39
CA ALA A 60 6.05 7.61 -14.93
C ALA A 60 4.76 7.58 -15.78
N GLY A 61 3.84 8.50 -15.56
CA GLY A 61 2.62 8.52 -16.35
C GLY A 61 1.56 9.36 -15.69
N TYR A 62 0.41 9.40 -16.35
CA TYR A 62 -0.69 10.26 -15.98
C TYR A 62 -1.93 9.39 -15.77
N PHE A 63 -2.38 9.29 -14.53
CA PHE A 63 -3.60 8.58 -14.16
C PHE A 63 -4.82 9.48 -14.40
N ARG A 64 -5.86 8.90 -15.00
CA ARG A 64 -7.19 9.51 -15.08
C ARG A 64 -8.19 8.57 -14.45
N GLU A 65 -9.00 9.09 -13.55
CA GLU A 65 -10.00 8.33 -12.82
C GLU A 65 -11.39 8.61 -13.38
N GLU A 66 -12.16 7.55 -13.65
CA GLU A 66 -13.60 7.63 -13.93
C GLU A 66 -14.36 7.03 -12.76
N ILE A 67 -14.63 7.87 -11.76
CA ILE A 67 -15.21 7.46 -10.47
C ILE A 67 -16.56 6.75 -10.67
N ALA A 68 -17.40 7.29 -11.56
CA ALA A 68 -18.73 6.71 -11.83
C ALA A 68 -18.64 5.28 -12.39
N GLU A 69 -17.57 4.98 -13.13
CA GLU A 69 -17.33 3.67 -13.73
C GLU A 69 -16.42 2.77 -12.88
N LYS A 70 -15.82 3.31 -11.82
CA LYS A 70 -14.80 2.65 -10.99
C LYS A 70 -13.58 2.19 -11.80
N LYS A 71 -13.13 3.02 -12.74
CA LYS A 71 -12.02 2.73 -13.64
C LYS A 71 -10.89 3.73 -13.51
N ILE A 72 -9.67 3.26 -13.68
CA ILE A 72 -8.46 4.07 -13.77
C ILE A 72 -7.82 3.84 -15.13
N TYR A 73 -7.62 4.92 -15.86
CA TYR A 73 -6.89 4.98 -17.12
C TYR A 73 -5.50 5.51 -16.89
N MET A 74 -4.57 5.12 -17.77
CA MET A 74 -3.20 5.59 -17.74
C MET A 74 -2.81 6.09 -19.13
N LEU A 75 -2.27 7.31 -19.17
CA LEU A 75 -1.50 7.82 -20.29
C LEU A 75 0.00 7.65 -19.95
N PRO A 76 0.72 6.77 -20.66
CA PRO A 76 2.12 6.45 -20.34
C PRO A 76 3.08 7.56 -20.76
N THR A 77 4.29 7.53 -20.21
CA THR A 77 5.46 8.28 -20.69
C THR A 77 6.58 7.31 -21.06
N ASP A 78 7.61 7.80 -21.74
CA ASP A 78 8.81 7.01 -22.08
C ASP A 78 9.60 6.54 -20.84
N ASN A 79 9.36 7.15 -19.68
CA ASN A 79 10.06 6.82 -18.43
C ASN A 79 9.44 5.64 -17.69
N PHE A 80 8.42 5.02 -18.27
CA PHE A 80 7.62 4.01 -17.63
C PHE A 80 7.68 2.69 -18.38
N PHE A 81 7.73 1.61 -17.60
CA PHE A 81 7.50 0.29 -18.15
C PHE A 81 6.04 0.21 -18.60
N ASN A 82 5.80 0.54 -19.86
CA ASN A 82 4.49 0.47 -20.47
C ASN A 82 4.14 -1.01 -20.72
N PRO A 83 3.26 -1.63 -19.90
CA PRO A 83 2.92 -3.03 -20.11
C PRO A 83 2.17 -3.24 -21.43
N CYS A 84 1.70 -2.15 -22.04
CA CYS A 84 0.86 -2.17 -23.22
C CYS A 84 1.67 -1.99 -24.51
N ASP A 85 2.87 -1.42 -24.43
CA ASP A 85 3.62 -0.85 -25.58
C ASP A 85 2.77 0.16 -26.39
N GLU A 86 1.78 0.80 -25.76
CA GLU A 86 0.85 1.75 -26.39
C GLU A 86 1.27 3.20 -26.12
N GLU A 87 1.36 4.06 -27.13
CA GLU A 87 1.64 5.49 -26.93
C GLU A 87 0.39 6.29 -26.50
N PHE A 88 -0.76 5.63 -26.37
CA PHE A 88 -2.04 6.24 -26.05
C PHE A 88 -2.59 5.82 -24.69
N GLU A 89 -3.61 6.55 -24.23
CA GLU A 89 -4.31 6.27 -22.98
C GLU A 89 -5.01 4.90 -23.00
N PHE A 90 -4.74 4.06 -22.01
CA PHE A 90 -5.37 2.74 -21.89
C PHE A 90 -6.03 2.54 -20.52
N LEU A 91 -6.98 1.60 -20.45
CA LEU A 91 -7.60 1.18 -19.19
C LEU A 91 -6.59 0.39 -18.37
N LEU A 92 -6.15 0.93 -17.24
CA LEU A 92 -5.24 0.24 -16.33
C LEU A 92 -6.01 -0.60 -15.31
N PHE A 93 -6.84 0.00 -14.46
CA PHE A 93 -7.59 -0.74 -13.43
C PHE A 93 -9.11 -0.65 -13.64
N ASP A 94 -9.80 -1.77 -13.42
CA ASP A 94 -11.26 -1.85 -13.40
C ASP A 94 -11.71 -2.45 -12.06
N TYR A 95 -12.28 -1.61 -11.19
CA TYR A 95 -12.80 -1.98 -9.87
C TYR A 95 -14.31 -2.23 -9.87
N SER A 96 -14.92 -2.27 -11.06
CA SER A 96 -16.30 -2.75 -11.26
C SER A 96 -16.37 -4.28 -11.34
N LEU A 97 -15.22 -4.95 -11.55
CA LEU A 97 -15.09 -6.40 -11.64
C LEU A 97 -15.64 -7.12 -10.40
N LYS A 98 -16.13 -8.33 -10.63
CA LYS A 98 -16.68 -9.25 -9.63
C LYS A 98 -15.89 -10.55 -9.62
N ARG A 99 -16.13 -11.36 -8.59
CA ARG A 99 -15.57 -12.72 -8.52
C ARG A 99 -15.88 -13.50 -9.80
N GLY A 100 -14.85 -14.08 -10.39
CA GLY A 100 -14.91 -14.84 -11.65
C GLY A 100 -14.66 -14.00 -12.90
N ASP A 101 -14.71 -12.67 -12.82
CA ASP A 101 -14.41 -11.81 -13.97
C ASP A 101 -12.91 -11.83 -14.27
N SER A 102 -12.58 -11.76 -15.56
CA SER A 102 -11.19 -11.69 -16.02
C SER A 102 -10.61 -10.29 -15.81
N ILE A 103 -9.35 -10.22 -15.38
CA ILE A 103 -8.62 -8.94 -15.40
C ILE A 103 -8.27 -8.59 -16.85
N ASN A 104 -8.15 -7.29 -17.14
CA ASN A 104 -7.72 -6.87 -18.47
C ASN A 104 -6.28 -7.33 -18.75
N GLN A 105 -5.95 -7.44 -20.04
CA GLN A 105 -4.65 -7.93 -20.50
C GLN A 105 -3.46 -7.11 -19.97
N PHE A 106 -3.64 -5.82 -19.68
CA PHE A 106 -2.55 -4.92 -19.27
C PHE A 106 -2.16 -5.16 -17.80
N VAL A 107 -3.14 -5.27 -16.91
CA VAL A 107 -2.91 -5.74 -15.53
C VAL A 107 -2.38 -7.17 -15.55
N GLY A 108 -2.93 -8.01 -16.44
CA GLY A 108 -2.44 -9.36 -16.67
C GLY A 108 -0.93 -9.39 -16.95
N LYS A 109 -0.44 -8.56 -17.88
CA LYS A 109 0.98 -8.43 -18.18
C LYS A 109 1.79 -7.92 -16.97
N LEU A 110 1.28 -6.94 -16.21
CA LEU A 110 1.94 -6.43 -15.00
C LEU A 110 2.14 -7.52 -13.93
N ILE A 111 1.15 -8.39 -13.74
CA ILE A 111 1.24 -9.51 -12.79
C ILE A 111 1.77 -10.81 -13.40
N GLY A 112 2.22 -10.78 -14.65
CA GLY A 112 2.72 -11.96 -15.37
C GLY A 112 1.66 -13.06 -15.59
N ALA A 113 0.37 -12.72 -15.63
CA ALA A 113 -0.68 -13.62 -16.09
C ALA A 113 -0.35 -14.13 -17.49
N GLY A 114 -0.37 -15.45 -17.71
CA GLY A 114 0.03 -16.05 -18.98
C GLY A 114 1.39 -16.78 -18.97
N TYR A 115 2.27 -16.51 -18.00
CA TYR A 115 3.59 -17.17 -17.96
C TYR A 115 3.55 -18.64 -17.54
N PHE A 116 2.54 -19.04 -16.76
CA PHE A 116 2.38 -20.42 -16.27
C PHE A 116 1.11 -21.11 -16.76
N THR A 117 0.15 -20.35 -17.29
CA THR A 117 -1.17 -20.85 -17.71
C THR A 117 -1.64 -20.10 -18.95
N GLU A 118 -2.33 -20.77 -19.88
CA GLU A 118 -2.90 -20.14 -21.08
C GLU A 118 -4.09 -19.21 -20.78
N SER A 119 -4.61 -19.21 -19.56
CA SER A 119 -5.69 -18.34 -19.11
C SER A 119 -5.16 -17.08 -18.41
N TYR A 120 -5.68 -15.91 -18.80
CA TYR A 120 -5.55 -14.69 -18.01
C TYR A 120 -6.14 -14.89 -16.61
N SER A 121 -5.53 -14.25 -15.62
CA SER A 121 -5.99 -14.33 -14.24
C SER A 121 -7.40 -13.77 -14.09
N TYR A 122 -8.17 -14.30 -13.15
CA TYR A 122 -9.50 -13.83 -12.81
C TYR A 122 -9.51 -13.33 -11.37
N ILE A 123 -10.54 -12.56 -11.02
CA ILE A 123 -10.79 -12.17 -9.64
C ILE A 123 -11.26 -13.41 -8.87
N ASP A 124 -10.40 -13.95 -8.02
CA ASP A 124 -10.69 -15.13 -7.20
C ASP A 124 -11.64 -14.78 -6.05
N SER A 125 -11.32 -13.69 -5.35
CA SER A 125 -12.06 -13.21 -4.19
C SER A 125 -11.92 -11.70 -4.03
N ILE A 126 -12.92 -11.08 -3.42
CA ILE A 126 -12.90 -9.66 -3.05
C ILE A 126 -13.08 -9.58 -1.55
N VAL A 127 -12.13 -8.94 -0.86
CA VAL A 127 -12.14 -8.82 0.60
C VAL A 127 -12.05 -7.35 0.98
N GLU A 128 -12.93 -6.89 1.87
CA GLU A 128 -12.82 -5.58 2.49
C GLU A 128 -11.88 -5.66 3.70
N LYS A 129 -10.87 -4.79 3.74
CA LYS A 129 -9.93 -4.69 4.86
C LYS A 129 -9.67 -3.24 5.19
N ILE A 130 -9.42 -2.98 6.46
CA ILE A 130 -8.84 -1.71 6.89
C ILE A 130 -7.42 -1.67 6.32
N TYR A 131 -7.14 -0.67 5.48
CA TYR A 131 -5.84 -0.48 4.86
C TYR A 131 -5.22 0.85 5.29
N ILE A 132 -4.24 1.36 4.53
CA ILE A 132 -3.54 2.63 4.78
C ILE A 132 -4.56 3.73 5.20
N ASP A 133 -4.22 4.45 6.27
CA ASP A 133 -5.04 5.46 6.98
C ASP A 133 -6.38 4.97 7.54
N GLY A 134 -6.48 3.66 7.70
CA GLY A 134 -7.59 3.02 8.38
C GLY A 134 -8.90 3.03 7.57
N LYS A 135 -8.81 3.31 6.27
CA LYS A 135 -9.95 3.24 5.36
C LYS A 135 -10.29 1.79 5.04
N LEU A 136 -11.59 1.49 5.04
CA LEU A 136 -12.09 0.22 4.53
C LEU A 136 -11.93 0.21 3.01
N THR A 137 -11.07 -0.67 2.53
CA THR A 137 -10.66 -0.75 1.12
C THR A 137 -10.91 -2.15 0.58
N ARG A 138 -11.37 -2.26 -0.66
CA ARG A 138 -11.59 -3.55 -1.33
C ARG A 138 -10.28 -4.05 -1.94
N PHE A 139 -9.97 -5.32 -1.65
CA PHE A 139 -8.82 -6.05 -2.21
C PHE A 139 -9.36 -7.09 -3.17
N PHE A 140 -8.97 -6.98 -4.44
CA PHE A 140 -9.36 -7.89 -5.51
C PHE A 140 -8.23 -8.91 -5.68
N TYR A 141 -8.38 -10.07 -5.06
CA TYR A 141 -7.38 -11.13 -5.10
C TYR A 141 -7.36 -11.81 -6.47
N THR A 142 -6.16 -11.99 -7.00
CA THR A 142 -5.89 -12.60 -8.30
C THR A 142 -4.60 -13.42 -8.22
N PHE A 143 -4.44 -14.38 -9.12
CA PHE A 143 -3.25 -15.24 -9.20
C PHE A 143 -2.34 -14.77 -10.31
N GLY A 144 -1.04 -14.57 -10.03
CA GLY A 144 -0.10 -14.08 -11.02
C GLY A 144 1.29 -14.69 -10.87
N ALA A 145 2.12 -14.47 -11.89
CA ALA A 145 3.53 -14.73 -11.87
C ALA A 145 4.26 -13.43 -11.48
N PHE A 146 4.43 -13.20 -10.19
CA PHE A 146 5.16 -12.04 -9.70
C PHE A 146 6.66 -12.28 -9.93
N ARG A 147 7.34 -11.30 -10.54
CA ARG A 147 8.76 -11.40 -10.94
C ARG A 147 9.66 -10.44 -10.17
N PRO A 148 9.87 -10.64 -8.86
CA PRO A 148 11.01 -9.99 -8.23
C PRO A 148 12.28 -10.53 -8.91
N CYS A 149 13.08 -9.66 -9.52
CA CYS A 149 14.37 -10.06 -10.07
C CYS A 149 14.39 -11.12 -11.17
N GLY A 150 13.33 -11.18 -12.00
CA GLY A 150 13.26 -12.17 -13.07
C GLY A 150 13.03 -13.61 -12.59
N LEU A 151 12.99 -13.84 -11.27
CA LEU A 151 12.53 -15.09 -10.69
C LEU A 151 11.01 -15.14 -10.80
N VAL A 152 10.52 -16.05 -11.62
CA VAL A 152 9.09 -16.20 -11.85
C VAL A 152 8.51 -17.03 -10.70
N LEU A 153 7.84 -16.38 -9.74
CA LEU A 153 7.16 -17.07 -8.64
C LEU A 153 5.65 -16.91 -8.81
N GLN A 154 4.94 -18.04 -8.84
CA GLN A 154 3.49 -18.00 -8.76
C GLN A 154 3.10 -17.56 -7.34
N ARG A 155 2.40 -16.43 -7.23
CA ARG A 155 1.91 -15.91 -5.95
C ARG A 155 0.51 -15.35 -6.11
N VAL A 156 -0.22 -15.34 -4.99
CA VAL A 156 -1.46 -14.58 -4.85
C VAL A 156 -1.07 -13.11 -4.71
N GLY A 157 -1.68 -12.24 -5.51
CA GLY A 157 -1.59 -10.80 -5.33
C GLY A 157 -2.97 -10.19 -5.21
N ALA A 158 -3.02 -8.93 -4.76
CA ALA A 158 -4.26 -8.18 -4.67
C ALA A 158 -4.14 -6.88 -5.44
N LEU A 159 -5.20 -6.54 -6.19
CA LEU A 159 -5.42 -5.17 -6.61
C LEU A 159 -6.15 -4.43 -5.49
N VAL A 160 -5.54 -3.35 -5.00
CA VAL A 160 -6.11 -2.49 -3.97
C VAL A 160 -6.96 -1.43 -4.66
N GLU A 161 -8.23 -1.32 -4.27
CA GLU A 161 -9.16 -0.37 -4.88
C GLU A 161 -8.66 1.08 -4.80
N GLY A 162 -8.68 1.77 -5.95
CA GLY A 162 -8.13 3.12 -6.09
C GLY A 162 -6.60 3.16 -6.11
N PHE A 163 -5.92 2.19 -5.53
CA PHE A 163 -4.50 2.30 -5.24
C PHE A 163 -3.61 1.49 -6.18
N GLY A 164 -4.13 0.47 -6.87
CA GLY A 164 -3.37 -0.39 -7.77
C GLY A 164 -2.93 -1.67 -7.06
N PHE A 165 -1.68 -1.76 -6.59
CA PHE A 165 -1.10 -2.90 -5.88
C PHE A 165 -0.75 -2.56 -4.42
N GLU A 166 -0.49 -3.55 -3.58
CA GLU A 166 -0.15 -3.33 -2.15
C GLU A 166 1.13 -2.50 -1.92
N ASP A 167 1.99 -2.40 -2.93
CA ASP A 167 3.26 -1.66 -2.93
C ASP A 167 3.22 -0.38 -3.79
N GLY A 168 2.05 -0.04 -4.36
CA GLY A 168 1.82 1.21 -5.10
C GLY A 168 0.98 1.07 -6.36
N PRO A 169 0.71 2.19 -7.07
CA PRO A 169 -0.13 2.20 -8.28
C PRO A 169 0.46 1.46 -9.47
N ILE A 170 1.78 1.27 -9.48
CA ILE A 170 2.45 0.51 -10.53
C ILE A 170 3.53 -0.37 -9.90
N TYR A 171 3.53 -1.64 -10.29
CA TYR A 171 4.62 -2.59 -10.12
C TYR A 171 5.97 -2.11 -10.69
N GLY A 172 7.08 -2.60 -10.15
CA GLY A 172 8.38 -2.47 -10.81
C GLY A 172 9.52 -3.14 -10.06
N TRP A 173 10.75 -2.86 -10.49
CA TRP A 173 11.83 -3.84 -10.50
C TRP A 173 12.73 -3.82 -9.25
N HIS A 174 12.56 -2.86 -8.34
CA HIS A 174 13.45 -2.55 -7.20
C HIS A 174 12.78 -2.82 -5.83
N ASN A 175 13.58 -2.83 -4.74
CA ASN A 175 13.03 -2.77 -3.39
C ASN A 175 12.24 -1.47 -3.22
N ARG A 176 10.97 -1.60 -2.86
CA ARG A 176 10.05 -0.48 -2.70
C ARG A 176 9.54 -0.45 -1.29
N GLU A 177 9.66 0.71 -0.69
CA GLU A 177 8.80 1.11 0.40
C GLU A 177 7.93 2.21 -0.18
N PHE A 178 6.61 1.99 -0.21
CA PHE A 178 5.70 3.06 -0.56
C PHE A 178 5.74 4.06 0.59
N ILE A 179 6.30 5.22 0.30
CA ILE A 179 6.42 6.28 1.27
C ILE A 179 5.71 7.49 0.70
N ASP A 180 4.85 8.04 1.54
CA ASP A 180 4.19 9.33 1.38
C ASP A 180 2.84 9.21 0.66
N TYR A 181 1.88 8.73 1.46
CA TYR A 181 0.48 9.01 1.25
C TYR A 181 0.19 10.39 1.86
N CYS A 182 -0.28 11.33 1.04
CA CYS A 182 -0.83 12.59 1.52
C CYS A 182 -2.36 12.58 1.35
N GLU A 183 -3.08 13.32 2.21
CA GLU A 183 -4.54 13.43 2.24
C GLU A 183 -4.95 14.91 2.43
N GLY A 184 -5.88 15.44 1.62
CA GLY A 184 -6.29 16.86 1.67
C GLY A 184 -7.13 17.34 0.46
N THR A 185 -7.37 18.65 0.35
CA THR A 185 -8.15 19.25 -0.79
C THR A 185 -7.38 19.14 -2.11
N PHE A 186 -7.95 19.52 -3.27
CA PHE A 186 -7.38 19.31 -4.63
C PHE A 186 -5.94 19.83 -4.87
N GLU A 187 -5.32 20.53 -3.93
CA GLU A 187 -3.89 20.88 -3.89
C GLU A 187 -3.00 19.86 -3.13
N GLN A 188 -3.60 18.87 -2.50
CA GLN A 188 -3.04 17.90 -1.55
C GLN A 188 -3.80 16.55 -1.65
N CYS A 189 -3.52 15.75 -2.68
CA CYS A 189 -3.74 14.30 -2.73
C CYS A 189 -5.14 13.70 -2.49
N ASN A 190 -5.64 13.05 -3.56
CA ASN A 190 -6.66 12.01 -3.48
C ASN A 190 -6.31 10.91 -4.49
N ILE A 191 -6.36 9.65 -4.09
CA ILE A 191 -7.13 8.68 -4.87
C ILE A 191 -8.23 8.14 -3.96
N ILE A 192 -9.48 8.44 -4.33
CA ILE A 192 -10.66 7.87 -3.70
C ILE A 192 -11.41 7.15 -4.81
N SER A 193 -11.31 5.83 -4.82
CA SER A 193 -12.35 4.98 -5.42
C SER A 193 -12.87 3.94 -4.41
N SER A 194 -12.76 4.17 -3.09
CA SER A 194 -13.59 3.43 -2.13
C SER A 194 -14.85 4.25 -1.85
N THR A 195 -16.01 3.81 -2.34
CA THR A 195 -17.30 4.49 -2.14
C THR A 195 -17.88 4.31 -0.73
N LYS A 196 -17.04 4.15 0.29
CA LYS A 196 -17.43 4.21 1.69
C LYS A 196 -16.50 5.16 2.41
N ASP A 197 -16.85 6.44 2.33
CA ASP A 197 -16.43 7.41 3.34
C ASP A 197 -16.99 6.95 4.68
N ILE A 198 -16.16 6.26 5.47
CA ILE A 198 -16.32 6.29 6.92
C ILE A 198 -15.82 7.67 7.31
N ASN A 199 -16.75 8.58 7.62
CA ASN A 199 -16.52 9.94 8.09
C ASN A 199 -15.07 10.16 8.56
N SER A 200 -14.33 10.91 7.74
CA SER A 200 -12.96 11.35 7.93
C SER A 200 -12.86 12.21 9.19
N SER A 201 -12.77 11.51 10.32
CA SER A 201 -12.36 12.02 11.64
C SER A 201 -11.88 10.86 12.52
N VAL A 202 -11.44 9.74 11.94
CA VAL A 202 -10.93 8.59 12.70
C VAL A 202 -9.41 8.68 12.74
N HIS A 203 -8.87 9.37 13.74
CA HIS A 203 -7.45 9.19 14.07
C HIS A 203 -7.30 7.77 14.62
N PHE A 204 -6.57 6.92 13.88
CA PHE A 204 -6.31 5.56 14.34
C PHE A 204 -5.20 5.57 15.39
N PRO A 205 -5.37 4.85 16.51
CA PRO A 205 -4.33 4.75 17.52
C PRO A 205 -3.08 4.07 16.96
N ILE A 206 -1.91 4.57 17.32
CA ILE A 206 -0.61 3.94 17.01
C ILE A 206 -0.01 3.41 18.31
N LEU A 207 0.46 2.16 18.31
CA LEU A 207 1.23 1.59 19.41
C LEU A 207 2.73 1.76 19.14
N SER A 208 3.42 2.46 20.04
CA SER A 208 4.86 2.70 19.90
C SER A 208 5.58 2.63 21.26
N PRO A 209 6.79 2.06 21.34
CA PRO A 209 7.47 1.32 20.27
C PRO A 209 6.84 -0.07 20.04
N ASN A 210 7.10 -0.65 18.87
CA ASN A 210 6.75 -2.04 18.58
C ASN A 210 7.85 -2.63 17.67
N PRO A 211 8.71 -3.55 18.17
CA PRO A 211 8.64 -4.23 19.46
C PRO A 211 8.85 -3.32 20.68
N VAL A 212 8.29 -3.68 21.83
CA VAL A 212 8.34 -2.93 23.10
C VAL A 212 9.12 -3.70 24.16
N ASN A 213 9.89 -2.96 24.97
CA ASN A 213 10.56 -3.53 26.14
C ASN A 213 9.81 -3.20 27.45
N GLU A 214 9.72 -1.93 27.83
CA GLU A 214 9.19 -1.56 29.15
C GLU A 214 7.88 -0.77 29.08
N TYR A 215 7.80 0.24 28.23
CA TYR A 215 6.62 1.12 28.14
C TYR A 215 6.07 1.14 26.74
N LEU A 216 4.78 0.81 26.62
CA LEU A 216 4.00 0.92 25.39
C LEU A 216 3.21 2.22 25.45
N LYS A 217 3.35 3.08 24.44
CA LYS A 217 2.58 4.31 24.30
C LYS A 217 1.53 4.16 23.20
N ILE A 218 0.32 4.61 23.49
CA ILE A 218 -0.75 4.80 22.53
C ILE A 218 -0.70 6.26 22.06
N ILE A 219 -0.57 6.46 20.74
CA ILE A 219 -0.45 7.77 20.11
C ILE A 219 -1.68 8.00 19.22
N SER A 220 -2.05 9.27 18.99
CA SER A 220 -3.12 9.67 18.06
C SER A 220 -4.51 9.13 18.44
N VAL A 221 -4.86 9.18 19.73
CA VAL A 221 -6.20 8.83 20.21
C VAL A 221 -6.93 10.06 20.68
N GLU A 222 -8.04 10.39 20.02
CA GLU A 222 -9.00 11.34 20.57
C GLU A 222 -9.98 10.61 21.50
N ASN A 223 -10.28 11.21 22.65
CA ASN A 223 -11.23 10.69 23.64
C ASN A 223 -10.89 9.26 24.12
N PHE A 224 -9.63 9.01 24.45
CA PHE A 224 -9.19 7.74 25.03
C PHE A 224 -9.93 7.45 26.34
N GLU A 225 -10.53 6.26 26.46
CA GLU A 225 -11.19 5.81 27.69
C GLU A 225 -10.31 4.82 28.45
N ASN A 226 -9.93 3.73 27.78
CA ASN A 226 -9.07 2.70 28.35
C ASN A 226 -8.52 1.78 27.25
N VAL A 227 -7.61 0.90 27.65
CA VAL A 227 -7.06 -0.16 26.81
C VAL A 227 -7.03 -1.46 27.58
N HIS A 228 -7.46 -2.53 26.91
CA HIS A 228 -7.38 -3.89 27.38
C HIS A 228 -6.29 -4.63 26.61
N ILE A 229 -5.36 -5.27 27.31
CA ILE A 229 -4.31 -6.07 26.67
C ILE A 229 -4.58 -7.55 26.92
N TYR A 230 -4.58 -8.33 25.84
CA TYR A 230 -4.80 -9.77 25.83
C TYR A 230 -3.55 -10.49 25.32
N ASN A 231 -3.32 -11.71 25.82
CA ASN A 231 -2.33 -12.62 25.24
C ASN A 231 -2.89 -13.35 24.00
N THR A 232 -2.08 -14.18 23.36
CA THR A 232 -2.47 -14.96 22.17
C THR A 232 -3.58 -15.98 22.42
N SER A 233 -3.80 -16.40 23.67
CA SER A 233 -4.93 -17.26 24.06
C SER A 233 -6.23 -16.48 24.27
N GLY A 234 -6.23 -15.15 24.07
CA GLY A 234 -7.39 -14.28 24.33
C GLY A 234 -7.64 -14.00 25.81
N LYS A 235 -6.70 -14.35 26.70
CA LYS A 235 -6.80 -14.03 28.12
C LYS A 235 -6.43 -12.56 28.35
N LEU A 236 -7.30 -11.83 29.05
CA LEU A 236 -7.04 -10.46 29.50
C LEU A 236 -5.89 -10.45 30.52
N ILE A 237 -4.87 -9.66 30.23
CA ILE A 237 -3.64 -9.51 31.03
C ILE A 237 -3.68 -8.21 31.82
N LEU A 238 -4.09 -7.11 31.18
CA LEU A 238 -4.07 -5.79 31.79
C LEU A 238 -5.23 -4.93 31.28
N VAL A 239 -5.75 -4.07 32.15
CA VAL A 239 -6.58 -2.92 31.80
C VAL A 239 -5.84 -1.66 32.23
N SER A 240 -5.68 -0.69 31.34
CA SER A 240 -5.05 0.59 31.63
C SER A 240 -5.97 1.74 31.22
N TYR A 241 -6.02 2.78 32.04
CA TYR A 241 -6.69 4.07 31.75
C TYR A 241 -5.67 5.15 31.37
N ASN A 242 -4.40 4.77 31.19
CA ASN A 242 -3.33 5.63 30.73
C ASN A 242 -2.88 5.22 29.32
N GLU A 243 -2.56 6.21 28.50
CA GLU A 243 -1.99 6.02 27.15
C GLU A 243 -0.57 5.47 27.18
N GLN A 244 0.18 5.68 28.27
CA GLN A 244 1.46 5.04 28.51
C GLN A 244 1.28 3.88 29.49
N ILE A 245 1.66 2.68 29.06
CA ILE A 245 1.38 1.42 29.73
C ILE A 245 2.70 0.76 30.07
N ASN A 246 2.89 0.41 31.34
CA ASN A 246 4.03 -0.41 31.74
C ASN A 246 3.75 -1.87 31.38
N VAL A 247 4.61 -2.46 30.56
CA VAL A 247 4.59 -3.85 30.10
C VAL A 247 5.88 -4.59 30.49
N SER A 248 6.70 -4.04 31.40
CA SER A 248 7.98 -4.64 31.83
C SER A 248 7.83 -6.09 32.28
N ASP A 249 6.72 -6.39 32.96
CA ASP A 249 6.47 -7.68 33.59
C ASP A 249 5.79 -8.68 32.62
N PHE A 250 5.56 -8.28 31.36
CA PHE A 250 4.98 -9.15 30.37
C PHE A 250 6.03 -10.13 29.87
N ILE A 251 5.62 -11.39 29.70
CA ILE A 251 6.47 -12.40 29.09
C ILE A 251 6.70 -12.02 27.62
N PRO A 252 7.92 -12.12 27.09
CA PRO A 252 8.18 -11.87 25.67
C PRO A 252 7.23 -12.67 24.76
N GLY A 253 6.63 -12.01 23.78
CA GLY A 253 5.61 -12.60 22.93
C GLY A 253 4.67 -11.60 22.27
N LEU A 254 3.69 -12.14 21.53
CA LEU A 254 2.67 -11.36 20.84
C LEU A 254 1.49 -11.05 21.76
N TYR A 255 1.03 -9.80 21.73
CA TYR A 255 -0.13 -9.33 22.48
C TYR A 255 -1.11 -8.59 21.57
N ILE A 256 -2.38 -8.56 21.98
CA ILE A 256 -3.45 -7.80 21.34
C ILE A 256 -3.90 -6.71 22.30
N ALA A 257 -3.83 -5.45 21.87
CA ALA A 257 -4.39 -4.32 22.61
C ALA A 257 -5.71 -3.89 21.97
N THR A 258 -6.77 -3.93 22.76
CA THR A 258 -8.09 -3.40 22.41
C THR A 258 -8.25 -2.04 23.08
N ILE A 259 -8.28 -0.98 22.27
CA ILE A 259 -8.35 0.42 22.72
C ILE A 259 -9.79 0.89 22.59
N PHE A 260 -10.33 1.42 23.68
CA PHE A 260 -11.68 1.96 23.77
C PHE A 260 -11.63 3.49 23.79
N THR A 261 -12.48 4.09 22.97
CA THR A 261 -12.75 5.53 22.95
C THR A 261 -14.25 5.77 23.03
N ALA A 262 -14.65 7.02 23.25
CA ALA A 262 -16.06 7.43 23.42
C ALA A 262 -17.03 7.05 22.28
N GLY A 263 -16.56 6.50 21.17
CA GLY A 263 -17.43 5.96 20.13
C GLY A 263 -16.83 4.87 19.24
N LYS A 264 -15.61 4.39 19.53
CA LYS A 264 -14.91 3.41 18.68
C LYS A 264 -14.08 2.44 19.52
N THR A 265 -13.84 1.27 18.92
CA THR A 265 -12.95 0.26 19.48
C THR A 265 -11.94 -0.15 18.42
N PHE A 266 -10.66 -0.13 18.79
CA PHE A 266 -9.55 -0.48 17.90
C PHE A 266 -8.84 -1.72 18.41
N ASN A 267 -8.46 -2.63 17.52
CA ASN A 267 -7.69 -3.83 17.88
C ASN A 267 -6.34 -3.80 17.18
N LEU A 268 -5.27 -3.69 17.96
CA LEU A 268 -3.90 -3.57 17.48
C LEU A 268 -3.03 -4.68 18.08
N ARG A 269 -1.92 -5.01 17.42
CA ARG A 269 -0.99 -6.04 17.87
C ARG A 269 0.37 -5.42 18.19
N PHE A 270 1.02 -5.89 19.23
CA PHE A 270 2.40 -5.52 19.55
C PHE A 270 3.21 -6.72 20.05
N VAL A 271 4.53 -6.64 19.91
CA VAL A 271 5.48 -7.66 20.33
C VAL A 271 6.25 -7.16 21.56
N LYS A 272 6.17 -7.89 22.68
CA LYS A 272 7.05 -7.72 23.84
C LYS A 272 8.34 -8.49 23.59
N ILE A 273 9.48 -7.84 23.77
CA ILE A 273 10.82 -8.46 23.73
C ILE A 273 11.42 -8.58 25.11
#